data_AF-A0A7C6VWZ8-F1
#
_entry.id   AF-A0A7C6VWZ8-F1
#
_cell.length_a   1.000
_cell.length_b   1.000
_cell.length_c   1.000
_cell.angle_alpha   90.00
_cell.angle_beta   90.00
_cell.angle_gamma   90.00
#
_symmetry.space_group_name_H-M   'P 1'
#
loop_
_entity.id
_entity.type
_entity.pdbx_description
1 polymer ?
#
loop_
_entity_poly.entity_id
_entity_poly.type
_entity_poly.pdbx_seq_one_letter_code
_entity_poly.pdbx_strand_id
1 'polypeptide(L)'
;MIDPRIGESVYDPATGTAGFLVAAFDHIKLANSSTHGIKVVELDGKTVRRGHGDNLSAGKWNLLQTGTFFGNDVDAKMVRLATMNLTLRGLPDVRILHRNALTTTLDAARKIELGLPVEGFHVILANPPFSGRVDKDRIVEDVKVGGTTATDWRNPVTGYTI
;
A
#
# COMPACT_ATOMS: atom_id res chain seq x y z
N MET A 1 7.78 12.47 -5.97
CA MET A 1 7.63 11.03 -6.23
C MET A 1 8.21 10.31 -5.03
N ILE A 2 7.49 9.38 -4.40
CA ILE A 2 7.87 8.75 -3.11
C ILE A 2 9.06 7.78 -3.30
N ASP A 3 10.01 7.79 -2.36
CA ASP A 3 11.29 7.07 -2.42
C ASP A 3 11.45 6.18 -1.16
N PRO A 4 10.74 5.03 -1.07
CA PRO A 4 10.82 4.16 0.10
C PRO A 4 12.20 3.53 0.20
N ARG A 5 12.75 3.48 1.43
CA ARG A 5 14.12 3.05 1.69
C ARG A 5 14.16 1.83 2.59
N ILE A 6 15.26 1.09 2.51
CA ILE A 6 15.51 -0.02 3.42
C ILE A 6 15.55 0.49 4.87
N GLY A 7 14.82 -0.18 5.76
CA GLY A 7 14.64 0.25 7.15
C GLY A 7 13.33 0.97 7.43
N GLU A 8 12.68 1.50 6.39
CA GLU A 8 11.34 2.08 6.53
C GLU A 8 10.27 0.98 6.51
N SER A 9 9.11 1.30 7.09
CA SER A 9 7.91 0.48 7.03
C SER A 9 6.93 1.08 6.03
N VAL A 10 6.43 0.23 5.12
CA VAL A 10 5.54 0.59 4.02
C VAL A 10 4.19 -0.08 4.22
N TYR A 11 3.12 0.69 4.10
CA TYR A 11 1.77 0.22 4.33
C TYR A 11 0.81 0.55 3.19
N ASP A 12 -0.01 -0.42 2.79
CA ASP A 12 -1.11 -0.25 1.84
C ASP A 12 -2.47 -0.59 2.50
N PRO A 13 -3.32 0.41 2.82
CA PRO A 13 -4.61 0.19 3.47
C PRO A 13 -5.69 -0.43 2.58
N ALA A 14 -5.47 -0.50 1.27
CA ALA A 14 -6.38 -1.07 0.28
C ALA A 14 -5.57 -1.89 -0.74
N THR A 15 -4.93 -2.94 -0.22
CA THR A 15 -3.82 -3.64 -0.89
C THR A 15 -4.21 -4.26 -2.22
N GLY A 16 -5.47 -4.68 -2.41
CA GLY A 16 -5.90 -5.40 -3.60
C GLY A 16 -5.03 -6.63 -3.82
N THR A 17 -4.31 -6.68 -4.95
CA THR A 17 -3.35 -7.75 -5.28
C THR A 17 -1.90 -7.44 -4.88
N ALA A 18 -1.68 -6.40 -4.06
CA ALA A 18 -0.37 -5.93 -3.56
C ALA A 18 0.55 -5.27 -4.60
N GLY A 19 -0.02 -4.61 -5.63
CA GLY A 19 0.76 -3.94 -6.67
C GLY A 19 1.74 -2.89 -6.14
N PHE A 20 1.30 -2.03 -5.22
CA PHE A 20 2.17 -0.99 -4.64
C PHE A 20 3.28 -1.56 -3.76
N LEU A 21 2.97 -2.55 -2.91
CA LEU A 21 3.97 -3.18 -2.05
C LEU A 21 5.07 -3.87 -2.88
N VAL A 22 4.68 -4.52 -3.98
CA VAL A 22 5.66 -5.12 -4.91
C VAL A 22 6.50 -4.07 -5.60
N ALA A 23 5.88 -2.98 -6.08
CA ALA A 23 6.62 -1.90 -6.70
C ALA A 23 7.63 -1.27 -5.73
N ALA A 24 7.24 -1.08 -4.46
CA ALA A 24 8.14 -0.59 -3.41
C ALA A 24 9.28 -1.57 -3.13
N PHE A 25 9.01 -2.88 -3.10
CA PHE A 25 10.05 -3.90 -2.97
C PHE A 25 11.05 -3.89 -4.13
N ASP A 26 10.56 -3.85 -5.37
CA ASP A 26 11.41 -3.77 -6.56
C ASP A 26 12.23 -2.46 -6.57
N HIS A 27 11.66 -1.34 -6.11
CA HIS A 27 12.35 -0.05 -5.95
C HIS A 27 13.49 -0.13 -4.93
N ILE A 28 13.22 -0.65 -3.73
CA ILE A 28 14.25 -0.80 -2.68
C ILE A 28 15.37 -1.72 -3.16
N LYS A 29 15.04 -2.84 -3.82
CA LYS A 29 16.06 -3.74 -4.40
C LYS A 29 16.89 -3.05 -5.46
N LEU A 30 16.27 -2.33 -6.38
CA LEU A 30 16.96 -1.58 -7.43
C LEU A 30 17.93 -0.55 -6.86
N ALA A 31 17.50 0.23 -5.86
CA ALA A 31 18.32 1.22 -5.19
C ALA A 31 19.52 0.60 -4.43
N ASN A 32 19.42 -0.68 -4.05
CA ASN A 32 20.46 -1.41 -3.33
C ASN A 32 21.08 -2.53 -4.18
N SER A 33 21.20 -2.32 -5.49
CA SER A 33 21.89 -3.25 -6.40
C SER A 33 23.20 -2.68 -6.91
N SER A 34 24.19 -3.54 -7.16
CA SER A 34 25.38 -3.17 -7.90
C SER A 34 25.03 -2.93 -9.38
N THR A 35 25.93 -2.33 -10.15
CA THR A 35 25.75 -2.14 -11.60
C THR A 35 25.51 -3.47 -12.33
N HIS A 36 26.17 -4.55 -11.90
CA HIS A 36 26.00 -5.91 -12.44
C HIS A 36 24.72 -6.59 -11.95
N GLY A 37 24.21 -6.16 -10.79
CA GLY A 37 22.96 -6.63 -10.20
C GLY A 37 21.70 -6.03 -10.84
N ILE A 38 21.84 -5.10 -11.79
CA ILE A 38 20.69 -4.45 -12.44
C ILE A 38 20.42 -5.10 -13.79
N LYS A 39 19.17 -5.51 -13.98
CA LYS A 39 18.66 -6.05 -15.23
C LYS A 39 17.58 -5.17 -15.81
N VAL A 40 17.55 -5.09 -17.12
CA VAL A 40 16.47 -4.46 -17.87
C VAL A 40 15.54 -5.56 -18.36
N VAL A 41 14.27 -5.47 -17.99
CA VAL A 41 13.23 -6.43 -18.37
C VAL A 41 12.10 -5.72 -19.09
N GLU A 42 11.49 -6.40 -20.06
CA GLU A 42 10.26 -5.93 -20.68
C GLU A 42 9.07 -6.48 -19.90
N LEU A 43 8.19 -5.58 -19.44
CA LEU A 43 6.97 -5.91 -18.72
C LEU A 43 5.84 -5.09 -19.33
N ASP A 44 4.79 -5.75 -19.83
CA ASP A 44 3.62 -5.11 -20.44
C ASP A 44 3.98 -4.07 -21.53
N GLY A 45 4.97 -4.41 -22.37
CA GLY A 45 5.47 -3.53 -23.45
C GLY A 45 6.28 -2.33 -22.96
N LYS A 46 6.67 -2.29 -21.68
CA LYS A 46 7.50 -1.25 -21.09
C LYS A 46 8.82 -1.80 -20.59
N THR A 47 9.88 -1.07 -20.86
CA THR A 47 11.22 -1.37 -20.37
C THR A 47 11.35 -0.93 -18.91
N VAL A 48 11.53 -1.89 -17.99
CA VAL A 48 11.65 -1.65 -16.56
C VAL A 48 13.00 -2.14 -16.06
N ARG A 49 13.65 -1.36 -15.19
CA ARG A 49 14.87 -1.76 -14.50
C ARG A 49 14.51 -2.51 -13.22
N ARG A 50 15.14 -3.66 -12.99
CA ARG A 50 15.02 -4.44 -11.75
C ARG A 50 16.39 -4.71 -11.17
N GLY A 51 16.49 -4.61 -9.85
CA GLY A 51 17.69 -4.93 -9.11
C GLY A 51 17.66 -6.30 -8.44
N HIS A 52 18.81 -6.94 -8.33
CA HIS A 52 18.98 -8.13 -7.52
C HIS A 52 18.97 -7.83 -6.01
N GLY A 53 19.34 -6.61 -5.59
CA GLY A 53 19.49 -6.20 -4.19
C GLY A 53 20.81 -6.66 -3.56
N ASP A 54 21.82 -6.93 -4.39
CA ASP A 54 23.09 -7.55 -4.00
C ASP A 54 24.00 -6.68 -3.11
N ASN A 55 23.69 -5.39 -2.95
CA ASN A 55 24.37 -4.53 -1.95
C ASN A 55 23.72 -4.57 -0.56
N LEU A 56 22.59 -5.27 -0.38
CA LEU A 56 21.99 -5.46 0.93
C LEU A 56 22.75 -6.53 1.73
N SER A 57 23.07 -6.22 2.98
CA SER A 57 23.55 -7.24 3.91
C SER A 57 22.45 -8.26 4.22
N ALA A 58 22.83 -9.45 4.71
CA ALA A 58 21.87 -10.48 5.11
C ALA A 58 20.81 -9.97 6.10
N GLY A 59 21.22 -9.13 7.07
CA GLY A 59 20.29 -8.52 8.02
C GLY A 59 19.29 -7.56 7.36
N LYS A 60 19.74 -6.75 6.39
CA LYS A 60 18.86 -5.87 5.62
C LYS A 60 17.93 -6.65 4.71
N TRP A 61 18.41 -7.75 4.12
CA TRP A 61 17.57 -8.67 3.37
C TRP A 61 16.45 -9.26 4.21
N ASN A 62 16.79 -9.77 5.40
CA ASN A 62 15.80 -10.31 6.32
C ASN A 62 14.77 -9.25 6.72
N LEU A 63 15.22 -8.03 7.04
CA LEU A 63 14.34 -6.91 7.36
C LEU A 63 13.38 -6.60 6.20
N LEU A 64 13.90 -6.54 4.97
CA LEU A 64 13.11 -6.27 3.78
C LEU A 64 12.01 -7.33 3.56
N GLN A 65 12.31 -8.60 3.84
CA GLN A 65 11.38 -9.72 3.61
C GLN A 65 10.31 -9.85 4.69
N THR A 66 10.61 -9.46 5.93
CA THR A 66 9.80 -9.83 7.11
C THR A 66 9.25 -8.65 7.91
N GLY A 67 9.84 -7.46 7.77
CA GLY A 67 9.56 -6.30 8.63
C GLY A 67 9.32 -4.98 7.90
N THR A 68 9.41 -4.95 6.56
CA THR A 68 9.22 -3.73 5.77
C THR A 68 7.79 -3.53 5.29
N PHE A 69 7.09 -4.57 4.85
CA PHE A 69 5.80 -4.41 4.16
C PHE A 69 4.60 -4.86 5.00
N PHE A 70 3.52 -4.09 4.91
CA PHE A 70 2.27 -4.32 5.61
C PHE A 70 1.11 -3.92 4.70
N GLY A 71 -0.04 -4.57 4.85
CA GLY A 71 -1.20 -4.22 4.04
C GLY A 71 -2.49 -4.72 4.64
N ASN A 72 -3.60 -4.14 4.20
CA ASN A 72 -4.94 -4.58 4.56
C ASN A 72 -5.84 -4.57 3.33
N ASP A 73 -6.83 -5.46 3.33
CA ASP A 73 -7.94 -5.39 2.39
C ASP A 73 -9.25 -5.84 3.08
N VAL A 74 -10.37 -5.33 2.58
CA VAL A 74 -11.72 -5.67 3.07
C VAL A 74 -12.28 -6.94 2.43
N ASP A 75 -11.72 -7.38 1.30
CA ASP A 75 -12.11 -8.63 0.66
C ASP A 75 -11.10 -9.75 1.00
N ALA A 76 -11.58 -10.79 1.67
CA ALA A 76 -10.78 -11.96 2.02
C ALA A 76 -10.15 -12.67 0.81
N LYS A 77 -10.75 -12.59 -0.40
CA LYS A 77 -10.15 -13.12 -1.62
C LYS A 77 -8.96 -12.27 -2.05
N MET A 78 -9.04 -10.95 -1.94
CA MET A 78 -7.95 -10.05 -2.26
C MET A 78 -6.79 -10.25 -1.28
N VAL A 79 -7.06 -10.42 0.01
CA VAL A 79 -6.04 -10.79 1.00
C VAL A 79 -5.27 -12.05 0.56
N ARG A 80 -5.97 -13.11 0.15
CA ARG A 80 -5.33 -14.35 -0.34
C ARG A 80 -4.49 -14.11 -1.60
N LEU A 81 -5.03 -13.38 -2.58
CA LEU A 81 -4.33 -13.07 -3.82
C LEU A 81 -3.07 -12.22 -3.56
N ALA A 82 -3.16 -11.20 -2.70
CA ALA A 82 -2.04 -10.39 -2.27
C ALA A 82 -0.96 -11.26 -1.61
N THR A 83 -1.31 -12.07 -0.62
CA THR A 83 -0.36 -12.96 0.05
C THR A 83 0.31 -13.90 -0.95
N MET A 84 -0.45 -14.55 -1.84
CA MET A 84 0.13 -15.42 -2.87
C MET A 84 1.09 -14.67 -3.79
N ASN A 85 0.71 -13.48 -4.25
CA ASN A 85 1.52 -12.66 -5.15
C ASN A 85 2.84 -12.23 -4.50
N LEU A 86 2.80 -11.86 -3.22
CA LEU A 86 3.97 -11.48 -2.44
C LEU A 86 4.88 -12.70 -2.20
N THR A 87 4.32 -13.84 -1.80
CA THR A 87 5.08 -15.09 -1.58
C THR A 87 5.81 -15.52 -2.85
N LEU A 88 5.15 -15.54 -4.01
CA LEU A 88 5.77 -15.90 -5.30
C LEU A 88 6.93 -14.97 -5.70
N ARG A 89 6.99 -13.76 -5.12
CA ARG A 89 8.04 -12.76 -5.35
C ARG A 89 9.14 -12.76 -4.27
N GLY A 90 9.12 -13.74 -3.37
CA GLY A 90 10.11 -13.90 -2.32
C GLY A 90 9.84 -13.07 -1.06
N LEU A 91 8.57 -12.67 -0.87
CA LEU A 91 8.07 -11.95 0.31
C LEU A 91 7.01 -12.79 1.05
N PRO A 92 7.39 -13.92 1.68
CA PRO A 92 6.44 -14.83 2.29
C PRO A 92 5.81 -14.29 3.59
N ASP A 93 6.48 -13.38 4.28
CA ASP A 93 6.13 -12.96 5.66
C ASP A 93 5.51 -11.55 5.73
N VAL A 94 4.86 -11.12 4.65
CA VAL A 94 4.16 -9.83 4.61
C VAL A 94 2.79 -9.95 5.28
N ARG A 95 2.53 -9.06 6.23
CA ARG A 95 1.29 -9.04 7.00
C ARG A 95 0.17 -8.35 6.21
N ILE A 96 -0.60 -9.15 5.47
CA ILE A 96 -1.83 -8.70 4.81
C ILE A 96 -3.03 -9.11 5.66
N LEU A 97 -3.69 -8.15 6.32
CA LEU A 97 -4.83 -8.45 7.20
C LEU A 97 -6.16 -8.21 6.49
N HIS A 98 -7.13 -9.10 6.76
CA HIS A 98 -8.51 -8.91 6.36
C HIS A 98 -9.20 -7.94 7.33
N ARG A 99 -9.28 -6.66 6.96
CA ARG A 99 -9.88 -5.62 7.80
C ARG A 99 -10.25 -4.37 7.00
N ASN A 100 -11.21 -3.62 7.54
CA ASN A 100 -11.52 -2.29 7.06
C ASN A 100 -10.66 -1.25 7.80
N ALA A 101 -9.74 -0.64 7.06
CA ALA A 101 -8.86 0.39 7.59
C ALA A 101 -9.59 1.65 8.10
N LEU A 102 -10.85 1.89 7.67
CA LEU A 102 -11.65 3.06 8.05
C LEU A 102 -12.47 2.87 9.32
N THR A 103 -12.87 1.63 9.63
CA THR A 103 -13.79 1.35 10.75
C THR A 103 -13.15 0.58 11.90
N THR A 104 -11.95 0.05 11.70
CA THR A 104 -11.24 -0.75 12.70
C THR A 104 -10.02 0.01 13.19
N THR A 105 -10.12 0.63 14.35
CA THR A 105 -8.96 1.14 15.10
C THR A 105 -8.20 -0.03 15.73
N LEU A 106 -6.88 0.11 15.85
CA LEU A 106 -6.05 -0.82 16.61
C LEU A 106 -5.32 -0.02 17.68
N ASP A 107 -5.54 -0.41 18.93
CA ASP A 107 -4.72 0.05 20.04
C ASP A 107 -3.31 -0.56 19.97
N ALA A 108 -2.42 -0.09 20.87
CA ALA A 108 -1.04 -0.56 20.92
C ALA A 108 -0.95 -2.07 21.19
N ALA A 109 -1.79 -2.60 22.08
CA ALA A 109 -1.79 -4.02 22.45
C ALA A 109 -2.12 -4.91 21.24
N ARG A 110 -3.16 -4.55 20.49
CA ARG A 110 -3.57 -5.28 19.30
C ARG A 110 -2.57 -5.13 18.15
N LYS A 111 -1.93 -3.96 18.00
CA LYS A 111 -0.83 -3.80 17.03
C LYS A 111 0.33 -4.74 17.35
N ILE A 112 0.72 -4.87 18.61
CA ILE A 112 1.79 -5.79 19.04
C ILE A 112 1.41 -7.25 18.72
N GLU A 113 0.18 -7.66 19.06
CA GLU A 113 -0.31 -9.02 18.78
C GLU A 113 -0.30 -9.34 17.28
N LEU A 114 -0.64 -8.36 16.44
CA LEU A 114 -0.63 -8.50 14.99
C LEU A 114 0.77 -8.30 14.37
N GLY A 115 1.79 -8.01 15.17
CA GLY A 115 3.15 -7.71 14.71
C GLY A 115 3.23 -6.46 13.83
N LEU A 116 2.39 -5.46 14.09
CA LEU A 116 2.39 -4.18 13.39
C LEU A 116 3.24 -3.15 14.15
N PRO A 117 3.89 -2.20 13.45
CA PRO A 117 4.57 -1.08 14.06
C PRO A 117 3.63 -0.24 14.94
N VAL A 118 3.95 -0.12 16.23
CA VAL A 118 3.11 0.59 17.21
C VAL A 118 3.02 2.09 16.89
N GLU A 119 4.17 2.68 16.55
CA GLU A 119 4.36 4.08 16.16
C GLU A 119 3.79 4.43 14.77
N GLY A 120 3.25 3.45 14.04
CA GLY A 120 2.72 3.63 12.69
C GLY A 120 3.74 3.37 11.58
N PHE A 121 3.42 3.83 10.38
CA PHE A 121 4.16 3.50 9.16
C PHE A 121 4.90 4.72 8.62
N HIS A 122 6.10 4.51 8.06
CA HIS A 122 6.91 5.58 7.48
C HIS A 122 6.34 6.02 6.12
N VAL A 123 5.86 5.06 5.33
CA VAL A 123 5.35 5.31 3.97
C VAL A 123 3.99 4.65 3.80
N ILE A 124 3.01 5.39 3.28
CA ILE A 124 1.70 4.86 2.89
C ILE A 124 1.57 4.96 1.37
N LEU A 125 1.33 3.83 0.71
CA LEU A 125 1.06 3.72 -0.72
C LEU A 125 -0.32 3.12 -0.88
N ALA A 126 -1.27 3.87 -1.44
CA ALA A 126 -2.66 3.43 -1.51
C ALA A 126 -3.32 3.87 -2.81
N ASN A 127 -4.20 3.02 -3.33
CA ASN A 127 -5.23 3.42 -4.28
C ASN A 127 -6.60 2.93 -3.74
N PRO A 128 -7.20 3.66 -2.80
CA PRO A 128 -8.48 3.27 -2.22
C PRO A 128 -9.57 3.24 -3.29
N PRO A 129 -10.63 2.43 -3.11
CA PRO A 129 -11.71 2.31 -4.09
C PRO A 129 -12.40 3.66 -4.35
N PHE A 130 -12.66 3.97 -5.62
CA PHE A 130 -13.17 5.27 -6.05
C PHE A 130 -14.67 5.52 -5.83
N SER A 131 -15.45 4.53 -5.40
CA SER A 131 -16.89 4.73 -5.19
C SER A 131 -17.49 3.76 -4.16
N GLY A 132 -17.89 4.31 -3.02
CA GLY A 132 -18.74 3.65 -2.03
C GLY A 132 -19.09 4.68 -0.95
N ARG A 133 -20.39 4.94 -0.75
CA ARG A 133 -20.87 5.82 0.32
C ARG A 133 -20.27 5.36 1.65
N VAL A 134 -19.41 6.18 2.24
CA VAL A 134 -19.04 6.02 3.63
C VAL A 134 -20.29 6.37 4.43
N ASP A 135 -20.95 5.37 5.02
CA ASP A 135 -22.01 5.63 5.99
C ASP A 135 -21.42 6.51 7.09
N LYS A 136 -21.96 7.73 7.22
CA LYS A 136 -21.44 8.77 8.11
C LYS A 136 -21.45 8.35 9.59
N ASP A 137 -22.19 7.29 9.92
CA ASP A 137 -22.31 6.73 11.26
C ASP A 137 -21.20 5.72 11.61
N ARG A 138 -20.33 5.38 10.65
CA ARG A 138 -19.24 4.40 10.80
C ARG A 138 -17.83 5.01 10.77
N ILE A 139 -17.73 6.33 10.71
CA ILE A 139 -16.46 7.06 10.70
C ILE A 139 -15.98 7.23 12.14
N VAL A 140 -14.76 6.75 12.42
CA VAL A 140 -14.08 6.91 13.72
C VAL A 140 -13.95 8.40 14.05
N GLU A 141 -14.13 8.77 15.32
CA GLU A 141 -14.19 10.18 15.75
C GLU A 141 -12.94 11.00 15.39
N ASP A 142 -11.77 10.37 15.27
CA ASP A 142 -10.50 10.99 14.83
C ASP A 142 -10.48 11.48 13.37
N VAL A 143 -11.45 11.07 12.54
CA VAL A 143 -11.54 11.46 11.12
C VAL A 143 -12.56 12.60 10.91
N LYS A 144 -13.18 13.13 11.98
CA LYS A 144 -14.07 14.31 11.91
C LYS A 144 -13.27 15.60 11.76
N VAL A 145 -12.65 15.81 10.59
CA VAL A 145 -12.13 17.13 10.21
C VAL A 145 -13.18 17.86 9.37
N GLY A 146 -13.76 18.91 9.94
CA GLY A 146 -14.34 20.06 9.23
C GLY A 146 -15.52 19.78 8.31
N GLY A 147 -16.75 19.84 8.84
CA GLY A 147 -17.96 19.85 8.04
C GLY A 147 -17.99 21.03 7.07
N THR A 148 -18.05 20.75 5.76
CA THR A 148 -18.73 21.65 4.82
C THR A 148 -19.58 20.81 3.87
N THR A 149 -20.88 21.07 3.94
CA THR A 149 -21.94 20.42 3.17
C THR A 149 -21.86 20.84 1.70
N ALA A 150 -22.22 19.91 0.82
CA ALA A 150 -22.22 20.02 -0.64
C ALA A 150 -22.80 21.34 -1.20
N THR A 151 -22.27 21.78 -2.34
CA THR A 151 -22.98 22.65 -3.28
C THR A 151 -23.25 21.92 -4.59
N ASP A 152 -24.49 22.08 -5.03
CA ASP A 152 -25.22 21.48 -6.15
C ASP A 152 -24.53 21.65 -7.52
N TRP A 153 -24.47 20.59 -8.33
CA TRP A 153 -24.13 20.65 -9.77
C TRP A 153 -25.36 20.36 -10.64
N ARG A 154 -26.43 21.15 -10.50
CA ARG A 154 -27.54 21.13 -11.46
C ARG A 154 -27.20 22.01 -12.67
N ASN A 155 -26.98 21.34 -13.79
CA ASN A 155 -27.01 21.90 -15.14
C ASN A 155 -28.45 22.36 -15.49
N PRO A 156 -28.65 23.52 -16.15
CA PRO A 156 -29.76 23.64 -17.07
C PRO A 156 -29.30 24.00 -18.49
N VAL A 157 -29.95 23.30 -19.41
CA VAL A 157 -29.83 23.31 -20.85
C VAL A 157 -30.54 24.56 -21.42
N THR A 158 -29.95 25.15 -22.47
CA THR A 158 -30.57 25.95 -23.57
C THR A 158 -31.40 27.22 -23.30
N GLY A 159 -30.98 28.31 -23.96
CA GLY A 159 -31.82 29.04 -24.93
C GLY A 159 -32.25 30.48 -24.58
N TYR A 160 -31.71 31.49 -25.28
CA TYR A 160 -32.43 32.28 -26.31
C TYR A 160 -31.54 33.34 -27.01
N THR A 161 -31.73 33.44 -28.33
CA THR A 161 -31.53 34.57 -29.27
C THR A 161 -31.97 35.91 -28.65
N ILE A 162 -31.35 37.08 -28.88
CA ILE A 162 -31.01 37.85 -30.10
C ILE A 162 -29.83 38.77 -29.76
#